data_AF-A0A8T0FF36-F1
#
_entry.id   AF-A0A8T0FF36-F1
#
_cell.length_a   1.000
_cell.length_b   1.000
_cell.length_c   1.000
_cell.angle_alpha   90.00
_cell.angle_beta   90.00
_cell.angle_gamma   90.00
#
_symmetry.space_group_name_H-M   'P 1'
#
loop_
_entity.id
_entity.type
_entity.pdbx_description
1 polymer ?
#
loop_
_entity_poly.entity_id
_entity_poly.type
_entity_poly.pdbx_seq_one_letter_code
_entity_poly.pdbx_strand_id
1 'polypeptide(L)'
;MPFKCSVPACRGNYDEENKVSVFGYPIDEDLRKKWLLAIPRKNFTITKNSKICERHFKDDEVIYRTTLYIEKTGETISAQLKTPRLKENAVPSIFPDCPSSKSSIKKNPSKKKQRLKNASIELSVIESLNSKQSPSSKSSIKKKLSKKKQRLKNVPIKISSIESLNSKQNYDSKTTFTNFNELKKCIKDHSFSSFWTVIEKNEHMLFIHLSVNNGIPSITYAVSIDSDLFLNASFMEQRILKCKQFPLPITVDNINQVFDILDYFEKDSSDGLSSFVNIKKEYY
;
A
#
# COMPACT_ATOMS: atom_id res chain seq x y z
N MET A 1 3.24 7.82 -17.69
CA MET A 1 4.44 8.62 -17.33
C MET A 1 4.39 8.96 -15.84
N PRO A 2 5.50 8.80 -15.10
CA PRO A 2 5.54 9.15 -13.68
C PRO A 2 5.33 10.65 -13.45
N PHE A 3 4.63 11.00 -12.37
CA PHE A 3 4.43 12.41 -11.99
C PHE A 3 5.71 12.99 -11.39
N LYS A 4 6.26 14.00 -12.05
CA LYS A 4 7.49 14.69 -11.61
C LYS A 4 7.22 15.61 -10.43
N CYS A 5 8.19 15.73 -9.52
CA CYS A 5 8.09 16.67 -8.40
C CYS A 5 8.01 18.13 -8.88
N SER A 6 7.14 18.93 -8.27
CA SER A 6 6.91 20.34 -8.60
C SER A 6 7.93 21.29 -7.96
N VAL A 7 8.70 20.80 -6.99
CA VAL A 7 9.69 21.59 -6.25
C VAL A 7 10.92 21.84 -7.13
N PRO A 8 11.40 23.10 -7.24
CA PRO A 8 12.59 23.42 -8.02
C PRO A 8 13.82 22.60 -7.60
N ALA A 9 14.66 22.24 -8.57
CA ALA A 9 15.86 21.42 -8.38
C ALA A 9 15.64 19.99 -7.83
N CYS A 10 14.41 19.59 -7.52
CA CYS A 10 14.13 18.21 -7.12
C CYS A 10 14.03 17.28 -8.34
N ARG A 11 14.83 16.21 -8.33
CA ARG A 11 14.78 15.13 -9.33
C ARG A 11 14.00 13.89 -8.86
N GLY A 12 13.16 14.04 -7.84
CA GLY A 12 12.33 12.94 -7.35
C GLY A 12 11.34 12.48 -8.43
N ASN A 13 11.31 11.16 -8.69
CA ASN A 13 10.44 10.53 -9.68
C ASN A 13 10.71 10.93 -11.14
N TYR A 14 11.93 11.38 -11.46
CA TYR A 14 12.39 11.66 -12.83
C TYR A 14 12.96 10.41 -13.52
N ASP A 15 13.62 9.54 -12.75
CA ASP A 15 14.26 8.31 -13.24
C ASP A 15 13.56 7.08 -12.66
N GLU A 16 13.57 5.96 -13.38
CA GLU A 16 12.89 4.72 -12.95
C GLU A 16 13.49 4.10 -11.69
N GLU A 17 14.77 4.35 -11.43
CA GLU A 17 15.49 3.90 -10.22
C GLU A 17 15.14 4.72 -8.97
N ASN A 18 14.66 5.97 -9.14
CA ASN A 18 14.41 6.91 -8.06
C ASN A 18 12.91 7.18 -7.87
N LYS A 19 12.12 6.10 -7.81
CA LYS A 19 10.69 6.17 -7.48
C LYS A 19 10.50 6.57 -6.03
N VAL A 20 9.85 7.71 -5.84
CA VAL A 20 9.48 8.26 -4.53
C VAL A 20 7.99 8.49 -4.49
N SER A 21 7.40 8.40 -3.30
CA SER A 21 5.98 8.70 -3.11
C SER A 21 5.72 10.16 -3.45
N VAL A 22 4.64 10.44 -4.18
CA VAL A 22 4.26 11.78 -4.62
C VAL A 22 2.84 12.12 -4.17
N PHE A 23 2.67 13.34 -3.69
CA PHE A 23 1.42 13.83 -3.12
C PHE A 23 0.82 14.95 -3.97
N GLY A 24 -0.52 14.95 -4.08
CA GLY A 24 -1.26 16.03 -4.70
C GLY A 24 -1.36 17.25 -3.80
N TYR A 25 -1.60 18.41 -4.40
CA TYR A 25 -1.99 19.58 -3.64
C TYR A 25 -3.33 19.33 -2.92
N PRO A 26 -3.47 19.80 -1.67
CA PRO A 26 -4.72 19.70 -0.92
C PRO A 26 -5.90 20.36 -1.66
N ILE A 27 -7.11 19.83 -1.41
CA ILE A 27 -8.37 20.44 -1.85
C ILE A 27 -8.65 21.71 -1.04
N ASP A 28 -8.31 21.68 0.26
CA ASP A 28 -8.38 22.84 1.15
C ASP A 28 -7.52 23.99 0.63
N GLU A 29 -8.18 25.13 0.35
CA GLU A 29 -7.57 26.31 -0.22
C GLU A 29 -6.50 26.93 0.68
N ASP A 30 -6.69 26.90 2.01
CA ASP A 30 -5.77 27.54 2.95
C ASP A 30 -4.50 26.72 3.12
N LEU A 31 -4.64 25.40 3.22
CA LEU A 31 -3.49 24.50 3.23
C LEU A 31 -2.74 24.54 1.89
N ARG A 32 -3.47 24.60 0.77
CA ARG A 32 -2.90 24.75 -0.56
C ARG A 32 -2.11 26.07 -0.72
N LYS A 33 -2.61 27.19 -0.17
CA LYS A 33 -1.87 28.47 -0.13
C LYS A 33 -0.59 28.36 0.69
N LYS A 34 -0.63 27.69 1.85
CA LYS A 34 0.57 27.44 2.68
C LYS A 34 1.63 26.65 1.90
N TRP A 35 1.23 25.64 1.14
CA TRP A 35 2.14 24.87 0.29
C TRP A 35 2.78 25.72 -0.81
N LEU A 36 2.00 26.60 -1.45
CA LEU A 36 2.50 27.54 -2.45
C LEU A 36 3.52 28.53 -1.89
N LEU A 37 3.26 29.07 -0.69
CA LEU A 37 4.18 29.98 -0.01
C LEU A 37 5.47 29.27 0.42
N ALA A 38 5.37 28.00 0.83
CA ALA A 38 6.52 27.21 1.26
C ALA A 38 7.44 26.83 0.09
N ILE A 39 6.90 26.63 -1.11
CA ILE A 39 7.69 26.29 -2.28
C ILE A 39 8.27 27.58 -2.89
N PRO A 40 9.60 27.76 -2.89
CA PRO A 40 10.24 28.97 -3.42
C PRO A 40 10.27 28.97 -4.96
N ARG A 41 9.09 28.99 -5.60
CA ARG A 41 8.92 29.03 -7.05
C ARG A 41 8.10 30.24 -7.46
N LYS A 42 8.71 31.16 -8.21
CA LYS A 42 8.01 32.33 -8.76
C LYS A 42 7.01 31.89 -9.84
N ASN A 43 5.81 32.47 -9.81
CA ASN A 43 4.77 32.33 -10.85
C ASN A 43 4.35 30.86 -11.13
N PHE A 44 4.18 30.05 -10.08
CA PHE A 44 3.77 28.66 -10.25
C PHE A 44 2.25 28.50 -10.32
N THR A 45 1.74 28.00 -11.45
CA THR A 45 0.33 27.63 -11.61
C THR A 45 0.15 26.15 -11.27
N ILE A 46 -0.61 25.85 -10.22
CA ILE A 46 -0.94 24.47 -9.84
C ILE A 46 -1.85 23.85 -10.91
N THR A 47 -1.40 22.75 -11.48
CA THR A 47 -2.21 21.89 -12.37
C THR A 47 -2.54 20.57 -11.67
N LYS A 48 -3.50 19.79 -12.19
CA LYS A 48 -3.85 18.46 -11.66
C LYS A 48 -2.67 17.48 -11.61
N ASN A 49 -1.68 17.70 -12.48
CA ASN A 49 -0.47 16.88 -12.61
C ASN A 49 0.68 17.38 -11.71
N SER A 50 0.50 18.52 -11.03
CA SER A 50 1.49 19.06 -10.11
C SER A 50 1.48 18.24 -8.82
N LYS A 51 2.57 17.51 -8.56
CA LYS A 51 2.76 16.71 -7.35
C LYS A 51 4.04 17.08 -6.63
N ILE A 52 4.14 16.80 -5.33
CA ILE A 52 5.35 17.02 -4.51
C ILE A 52 5.76 15.68 -3.91
N CYS A 53 7.06 15.34 -3.94
CA CYS A 53 7.53 14.07 -3.39
C CYS A 53 7.73 14.10 -1.87
N GLU A 54 7.74 12.93 -1.25
CA GLU A 54 7.88 12.74 0.21
C GLU A 54 9.14 13.34 0.81
N ARG A 55 10.22 13.47 0.03
CA ARG A 55 11.49 14.09 0.47
C ARG A 55 11.36 15.54 0.96
N HIS A 56 10.25 16.22 0.64
CA HIS A 56 9.98 17.59 1.06
C HIS A 56 9.17 17.70 2.35
N PHE A 57 8.65 16.58 2.85
CA PHE A 57 7.92 16.48 4.11
C PHE A 57 8.81 15.80 5.15
N LYS A 58 8.53 16.03 6.43
CA LYS A 58 9.20 15.27 7.48
C LYS A 58 8.68 13.84 7.48
N ASP A 59 9.52 12.87 7.81
CA ASP A 59 9.12 11.47 7.90
C ASP A 59 7.92 11.29 8.87
N ASP A 60 7.85 12.10 9.94
CA ASP A 60 6.74 12.10 10.89
C ASP A 60 5.42 12.67 10.34
N GLU A 61 5.47 13.45 9.26
CA GLU A 61 4.30 14.05 8.60
C GLU A 61 3.75 13.12 7.52
N VAL A 62 4.54 12.13 7.09
CA VAL A 62 4.14 11.11 6.13
C VAL A 62 3.66 9.86 6.87
N ILE A 63 2.38 9.57 6.69
CA ILE A 63 1.73 8.38 7.22
C ILE A 63 1.98 7.22 6.25
N TYR A 64 2.89 6.33 6.65
CA TYR A 64 3.14 5.06 5.97
C TYR A 64 2.32 3.91 6.55
N ARG A 65 1.81 4.05 7.77
CA ARG A 65 1.06 3.01 8.48
C ARG A 65 -0.24 3.55 9.05
N THR A 66 -1.31 2.79 8.93
CA THR A 66 -2.57 3.04 9.62
C THR A 66 -2.72 2.07 10.78
N THR A 67 -3.17 2.56 11.93
CA THR A 67 -3.43 1.75 13.12
C THR A 67 -4.93 1.73 13.38
N LEU A 68 -5.49 0.54 13.49
CA LEU A 68 -6.89 0.31 13.85
C LEU A 68 -6.93 -0.36 15.20
N TYR A 69 -7.61 0.26 16.16
CA TYR A 69 -7.87 -0.33 17.47
C TYR A 69 -9.19 -1.09 17.43
N ILE A 70 -9.16 -2.35 17.89
CA ILE A 70 -10.34 -3.20 17.95
C ILE A 70 -10.74 -3.33 19.43
N GLU A 71 -11.79 -2.61 19.83
CA GLU A 71 -12.29 -2.61 21.22
C GLU A 71 -12.69 -4.00 21.73
N LYS A 72 -13.17 -4.87 20.84
CA LYS A 72 -13.65 -6.22 21.19
C LYS A 72 -12.53 -7.19 21.58
N THR A 73 -11.31 -7.00 21.07
CA THR A 73 -10.15 -7.87 21.37
C THR A 73 -9.07 -7.14 22.17
N GLY A 74 -9.17 -5.81 22.32
CA GLY A 74 -8.15 -4.98 22.93
C GLY A 74 -6.87 -4.84 22.09
N GLU A 75 -6.89 -5.33 20.84
CA GLU A 75 -5.72 -5.36 19.97
C GLU A 75 -5.64 -4.13 19.04
N THR A 76 -4.41 -3.67 18.80
CA THR A 76 -4.13 -2.62 17.82
C THR A 76 -3.47 -3.25 16.59
N ILE A 77 -4.18 -3.25 15.45
CA ILE A 77 -3.65 -3.75 14.18
C ILE A 77 -3.03 -2.58 13.41
N SER A 78 -1.75 -2.71 13.05
CA SER A 78 -1.05 -1.74 12.20
C SER A 78 -0.82 -2.31 10.80
N ALA A 79 -1.24 -1.60 9.76
CA ALA A 79 -1.03 -1.98 8.36
C ALA A 79 -0.26 -0.91 7.59
N GLN A 80 0.63 -1.33 6.66
CA GLN A 80 1.33 -0.40 5.77
C GLN A 80 0.41 0.07 4.64
N LEU A 81 0.45 1.36 4.32
CA LEU A 81 -0.35 1.96 3.26
C LEU A 81 0.35 1.78 1.89
N LYS A 82 -0.39 1.25 0.91
CA LYS A 82 0.06 1.12 -0.49
C LYS A 82 0.38 2.49 -1.12
N THR A 83 -0.38 3.51 -0.72
CA THR A 83 -0.12 4.91 -1.04
C THR A 83 0.03 5.65 0.29
N PRO A 84 1.23 6.14 0.62
CA PRO A 84 1.41 6.97 1.81
C PRO A 84 0.45 8.15 1.78
N ARG A 85 0.07 8.65 2.94
CA ARG A 85 -0.77 9.83 3.11
C ARG A 85 -0.01 10.88 3.90
N LEU A 86 -0.38 12.14 3.74
CA LEU A 86 0.14 13.20 4.60
C LEU A 86 -0.81 13.38 5.79
N LYS A 87 -0.26 13.71 6.96
CA LYS A 87 -1.07 14.16 8.09
C LYS A 87 -1.90 15.38 7.72
N GLU A 88 -3.03 15.53 8.38
CA GLU A 88 -3.82 16.76 8.31
C GLU A 88 -2.93 17.94 8.71
N ASN A 89 -2.86 18.95 7.84
CA ASN A 89 -1.99 20.15 7.97
C ASN A 89 -0.49 19.97 7.71
N ALA A 90 -0.02 18.82 7.20
CA ALA A 90 1.37 18.69 6.78
C ALA A 90 1.71 19.72 5.68
N VAL A 91 2.86 20.37 5.79
CA VAL A 91 3.36 21.35 4.82
C VAL A 91 4.79 21.00 4.41
N PRO A 92 5.15 21.16 3.13
CA PRO A 92 6.51 20.87 2.68
C PRO A 92 7.47 21.85 3.35
N SER A 93 8.47 21.34 4.05
CA SER A 93 9.40 22.15 4.86
C SER A 93 10.87 21.88 4.54
N ILE A 94 11.18 20.82 3.77
CA ILE A 94 12.55 20.39 3.49
C ILE A 94 12.92 20.75 2.05
N PHE A 95 13.87 21.67 1.87
CA PHE A 95 14.33 22.16 0.56
C PHE A 95 15.87 22.23 0.50
N PRO A 96 16.57 21.09 0.40
CA PRO A 96 18.04 21.05 0.52
C PRO A 96 18.77 21.69 -0.66
N ASP A 97 18.20 21.64 -1.87
CA ASP A 97 18.89 22.04 -3.12
C ASP A 97 18.30 23.30 -3.77
N CYS A 98 17.46 24.07 -3.08
CA CYS A 98 16.82 25.23 -3.70
C CYS A 98 17.65 26.51 -3.52
N PRO A 99 18.12 27.16 -4.60
CA PRO A 99 18.78 28.45 -4.50
C PRO A 99 17.73 29.56 -4.36
N SER A 100 17.85 30.33 -3.26
CA SER A 100 17.10 31.55 -2.87
C SER A 100 15.85 31.29 -2.02
N SER A 101 15.69 31.80 -0.79
CA SER A 101 16.22 33.03 -0.18
C SER A 101 16.43 32.87 1.35
N LYS A 102 17.30 33.71 1.91
CA LYS A 102 17.86 33.65 3.26
C LYS A 102 16.79 33.68 4.38
N SER A 103 16.86 32.72 5.31
CA SER A 103 16.40 32.91 6.70
C SER A 103 17.39 32.31 7.70
N SER A 104 18.35 33.17 8.07
CA SER A 104 18.93 33.33 9.41
C SER A 104 19.03 32.11 10.36
N ILE A 105 20.15 31.38 10.31
CA ILE A 105 20.84 30.91 11.52
C ILE A 105 22.35 31.08 11.31
N LYS A 106 22.91 32.21 11.79
CA LYS A 106 24.36 32.36 11.91
C LYS A 106 24.87 31.39 12.98
N LYS A 107 25.65 30.36 12.60
CA LYS A 107 26.55 29.66 13.53
C LYS A 107 28.00 30.05 13.21
N ASN A 108 28.64 30.65 14.21
CA ASN A 108 29.96 31.27 14.14
C ASN A 108 31.06 30.35 13.54
N PRO A 109 31.99 30.87 12.70
CA PRO A 109 33.02 30.07 12.01
C PRO A 109 34.15 29.53 12.91
N SER A 110 34.22 29.95 14.17
CA SER A 110 35.40 29.75 15.03
C SER A 110 35.58 28.32 15.54
N LYS A 111 34.51 27.52 15.69
CA LYS A 111 34.61 26.15 16.24
C LYS A 111 35.06 25.09 15.23
N LYS A 112 34.92 25.32 13.92
CA LYS A 112 35.31 24.35 12.87
C LYS A 112 36.83 24.28 12.69
N LYS A 113 37.53 25.42 12.87
CA LYS A 113 39.00 25.52 12.70
C LYS A 113 39.78 24.91 13.86
N GLN A 114 39.20 24.86 15.07
CA GLN A 114 39.80 24.19 16.24
C GLN A 114 39.66 22.66 16.17
N ARG A 115 38.53 22.12 15.71
CA ARG A 115 38.33 20.66 15.59
C ARG A 115 39.26 20.01 14.56
N LEU A 116 39.58 20.72 13.47
CA LEU A 116 40.49 20.22 12.44
C LEU A 116 41.96 20.20 12.90
N LYS A 117 42.37 21.15 13.75
CA LYS A 117 43.72 21.16 14.35
C LYS A 117 43.90 20.01 15.35
N ASN A 118 42.90 19.74 16.19
CA ASN A 118 42.99 18.67 17.19
C ASN A 118 42.98 17.28 16.55
N ALA A 119 42.19 17.06 15.48
CA ALA A 119 42.16 15.80 14.75
C ALA A 119 43.49 15.50 14.02
N SER A 120 44.20 16.54 13.56
CA SER A 120 45.50 16.37 12.89
C SER A 120 46.62 15.98 13.87
N ILE A 121 46.52 16.41 15.13
CA ILE A 121 47.47 16.05 16.19
C ILE A 121 47.23 14.60 16.64
N GLU A 122 45.97 14.19 16.78
CA GLU A 122 45.60 12.82 17.17
C GLU A 122 46.08 11.75 16.17
N LEU A 123 46.02 12.05 14.87
CA LEU A 123 46.50 11.14 13.82
C LEU A 123 48.03 10.92 13.86
N SER A 124 48.80 11.96 14.19
CA SER A 124 50.27 11.86 14.29
C SER A 124 50.74 11.04 15.50
N VAL A 125 49.96 11.02 16.58
CA VAL A 125 50.22 10.21 17.79
C VAL A 125 49.94 8.73 17.52
N ILE A 126 48.87 8.42 16.79
CA ILE A 126 48.50 7.04 16.40
C ILE A 126 49.53 6.46 15.40
N GLU A 127 50.12 7.29 14.54
CA GLU A 127 51.13 6.87 13.57
C GLU A 127 52.49 6.58 14.24
N SER A 128 52.82 7.32 15.29
CA SER A 128 54.03 7.10 16.11
C SER A 128 53.97 5.81 16.94
N LEU A 129 52.77 5.40 17.39
CA LEU A 129 52.58 4.19 18.20
C LEU A 129 52.57 2.87 17.39
N ASN A 130 52.35 2.93 16.08
CA ASN A 130 52.26 1.75 15.22
C ASN A 130 53.61 1.28 14.61
N SER A 131 54.73 1.92 14.96
CA SER A 131 56.06 1.61 14.41
C SER A 131 56.74 0.35 14.99
N LYS A 132 56.15 -0.34 15.97
CA LYS A 132 56.80 -1.51 16.61
C LYS A 132 55.88 -2.74 16.66
N GLN A 133 55.66 -3.43 15.54
CA GLN A 133 55.31 -4.86 15.49
C GLN A 133 55.42 -5.47 14.07
N SER A 134 55.87 -6.72 14.00
CA SER A 134 56.41 -7.43 12.83
C SER A 134 55.37 -7.93 11.79
N PRO A 135 55.77 -8.31 10.56
CA PRO A 135 54.87 -8.39 9.39
C PRO A 135 54.05 -9.68 9.18
N SER A 136 54.15 -10.72 10.02
CA SER A 136 53.76 -12.09 9.61
C SER A 136 52.30 -12.54 9.84
N SER A 137 51.39 -11.72 10.39
CA SER A 137 50.01 -12.16 10.74
C SER A 137 48.87 -11.48 9.96
N LYS A 138 49.17 -10.63 8.97
CA LYS A 138 48.18 -9.79 8.26
C LYS A 138 47.32 -10.52 7.20
N SER A 139 47.71 -11.71 6.72
CA SER A 139 47.00 -12.42 5.63
C SER A 139 45.75 -13.20 6.10
N SER A 140 45.83 -13.85 7.26
CA SER A 140 44.73 -14.66 7.83
C SER A 140 43.57 -13.82 8.38
N ILE A 141 43.88 -12.61 8.88
CA ILE A 141 42.88 -11.68 9.45
C ILE A 141 42.06 -10.99 8.33
N LYS A 142 42.69 -10.59 7.22
CA LYS A 142 42.00 -9.98 6.06
C LYS A 142 40.99 -10.94 5.41
N LYS A 143 41.32 -12.23 5.27
CA LYS A 143 40.40 -13.25 4.71
C LYS A 143 39.19 -13.53 5.61
N LYS A 144 39.33 -13.49 6.94
CA LYS A 144 38.21 -13.65 7.88
C LYS A 144 37.29 -12.41 7.88
N LEU A 145 37.86 -11.21 7.77
CA LEU A 145 37.11 -9.96 7.76
C LEU A 145 36.30 -9.75 6.46
N SER A 146 36.82 -10.20 5.31
CA SER A 146 36.09 -10.13 4.03
C SER A 146 34.88 -11.07 3.98
N LYS A 147 35.03 -12.32 4.46
CA LYS A 147 33.92 -13.28 4.57
C LYS A 147 32.84 -12.82 5.55
N LYS A 148 33.22 -12.21 6.68
CA LYS A 148 32.27 -11.64 7.64
C LYS A 148 31.53 -10.43 7.05
N LYS A 149 32.22 -9.54 6.32
CA LYS A 149 31.61 -8.41 5.59
C LYS A 149 30.67 -8.86 4.48
N GLN A 150 30.99 -9.92 3.72
CA GLN A 150 30.09 -10.50 2.72
C GLN A 150 28.84 -11.13 3.37
N ARG A 151 29.01 -11.88 4.46
CA ARG A 151 27.87 -12.41 5.22
C ARG A 151 26.95 -11.31 5.75
N LEU A 152 27.52 -10.25 6.32
CA LEU A 152 26.75 -9.09 6.83
C LEU A 152 26.03 -8.31 5.72
N LYS A 153 26.58 -8.25 4.51
CA LYS A 153 25.88 -7.64 3.35
C LYS A 153 24.73 -8.50 2.81
N ASN A 154 24.81 -9.82 2.97
CA ASN A 154 23.80 -10.75 2.47
C ASN A 154 22.66 -11.02 3.49
N VAL A 155 22.86 -10.64 4.76
CA VAL A 155 21.85 -10.79 5.83
C VAL A 155 20.62 -9.89 5.60
N PRO A 156 20.76 -8.58 5.29
CA PRO A 156 19.61 -7.71 5.01
C PRO A 156 18.75 -8.22 3.84
N ILE A 157 19.40 -8.72 2.79
CA ILE A 157 18.72 -9.25 1.59
C ILE A 157 17.90 -10.50 1.94
N LYS A 158 18.47 -11.42 2.74
CA LYS A 158 17.73 -12.60 3.22
C LYS A 158 16.55 -12.21 4.12
N ILE A 159 16.73 -11.25 5.02
CA ILE A 159 15.67 -10.78 5.93
C ILE A 159 14.52 -10.15 5.12
N SER A 160 14.81 -9.28 4.15
CA SER A 160 13.77 -8.65 3.31
C SER A 160 12.98 -9.66 2.47
N SER A 161 13.63 -10.72 2.00
CA SER A 161 12.93 -11.79 1.26
C SER A 161 12.01 -12.58 2.19
N ILE A 162 12.44 -12.87 3.41
CA ILE A 162 11.63 -13.56 4.43
C ILE A 162 10.44 -12.70 4.84
N GLU A 163 10.64 -11.40 5.09
CA GLU A 163 9.55 -10.47 5.44
C GLU A 163 8.52 -10.34 4.31
N SER A 164 8.96 -10.28 3.06
CA SER A 164 8.07 -10.23 1.90
C SER A 164 7.28 -11.54 1.70
N LEU A 165 7.93 -12.69 1.91
CA LEU A 165 7.28 -14.00 1.86
C LEU A 165 6.24 -14.14 2.98
N ASN A 166 6.59 -13.72 4.20
CA ASN A 166 5.69 -13.73 5.35
C ASN A 166 4.50 -12.78 5.15
N SER A 167 4.72 -11.59 4.60
CA SER A 167 3.62 -10.65 4.30
C SER A 167 2.65 -11.20 3.26
N LYS A 168 3.18 -11.88 2.23
CA LYS A 168 2.35 -12.54 1.20
C LYS A 168 1.56 -13.70 1.80
N GLN A 169 2.23 -14.58 2.56
CA GLN A 169 1.56 -15.69 3.26
C GLN A 169 0.48 -15.20 4.24
N ASN A 170 0.69 -14.06 4.91
CA ASN A 170 -0.29 -13.48 5.83
C ASN A 170 -1.50 -12.88 5.10
N TYR A 171 -1.30 -12.26 3.93
CA TYR A 171 -2.41 -11.81 3.07
C TYR A 171 -3.18 -12.99 2.47
N ASP A 172 -2.47 -13.98 1.94
CA ASP A 172 -3.05 -15.17 1.31
C ASP A 172 -3.86 -15.95 2.37
N SER A 173 -3.30 -16.23 3.55
CA SER A 173 -4.01 -16.93 4.64
C SER A 173 -5.27 -16.22 5.16
N LYS A 174 -5.38 -14.90 4.96
CA LYS A 174 -6.58 -14.13 5.36
C LYS A 174 -7.64 -14.06 4.25
N THR A 175 -7.26 -14.26 2.99
CA THR A 175 -8.14 -14.09 1.82
C THR A 175 -8.47 -15.39 1.11
N THR A 176 -7.73 -16.47 1.36
CA THR A 176 -7.98 -17.80 0.80
C THR A 176 -8.64 -18.74 1.81
N PHE A 177 -9.39 -19.70 1.32
CA PHE A 177 -10.02 -20.75 2.11
C PHE A 177 -9.98 -22.08 1.35
N THR A 178 -9.83 -23.18 2.08
CA THR A 178 -9.74 -24.54 1.51
C THR A 178 -10.98 -25.37 1.76
N ASN A 179 -11.83 -24.94 2.70
CA ASN A 179 -13.05 -25.64 3.09
C ASN A 179 -14.15 -24.65 3.45
N PHE A 180 -15.37 -25.18 3.54
CA PHE A 180 -16.56 -24.38 3.80
C PHE A 180 -16.56 -23.68 5.17
N ASN A 181 -15.94 -24.27 6.20
CA ASN A 181 -15.83 -23.63 7.51
C ASN A 181 -14.90 -22.42 7.50
N GLU A 182 -13.78 -22.51 6.78
CA GLU A 182 -12.88 -21.38 6.52
C GLU A 182 -13.58 -20.28 5.72
N LEU A 183 -14.37 -20.65 4.71
CA LEU A 183 -15.21 -19.72 3.96
C LEU A 183 -16.20 -19.00 4.87
N LYS A 184 -16.95 -19.74 5.72
CA LYS A 184 -17.91 -19.14 6.68
C LYS A 184 -17.24 -18.11 7.57
N LYS A 185 -16.07 -18.44 8.13
CA LYS A 185 -15.30 -17.53 8.98
C LYS A 185 -14.86 -16.31 8.20
N CYS A 186 -14.34 -16.51 6.98
CA CYS A 186 -13.92 -15.43 6.10
C CYS A 186 -15.08 -14.49 5.78
N ILE A 187 -16.24 -15.01 5.40
CA ILE A 187 -17.44 -14.19 5.11
C ILE A 187 -17.86 -13.39 6.36
N LYS A 188 -17.85 -13.99 7.55
CA LYS A 188 -18.22 -13.30 8.81
C LYS A 188 -17.27 -12.16 9.17
N ASP A 189 -15.99 -12.27 8.81
CA ASP A 189 -14.96 -11.25 9.06
C ASP A 189 -14.99 -10.09 8.05
N HIS A 190 -15.82 -10.17 7.00
CA HIS A 190 -15.95 -9.14 5.98
C HIS A 190 -17.34 -8.49 5.96
N SER A 191 -17.39 -7.23 5.54
CA SER A 191 -18.64 -6.50 5.31
C SER A 191 -19.05 -6.57 3.84
N PHE A 192 -20.34 -6.80 3.58
CA PHE A 192 -20.94 -6.77 2.24
C PHE A 192 -21.76 -5.50 2.03
N SER A 193 -21.99 -5.13 0.77
CA SER A 193 -22.91 -4.05 0.42
C SER A 193 -24.32 -4.34 0.95
N SER A 194 -25.06 -3.30 1.31
CA SER A 194 -26.47 -3.40 1.69
C SER A 194 -27.37 -3.90 0.56
N PHE A 195 -26.85 -3.94 -0.68
CA PHE A 195 -27.51 -4.59 -1.81
C PHE A 195 -27.72 -6.10 -1.59
N TRP A 196 -26.83 -6.74 -0.83
CA TRP A 196 -26.86 -8.18 -0.59
C TRP A 196 -27.38 -8.51 0.80
N THR A 197 -28.33 -9.44 0.84
CA THR A 197 -28.71 -10.15 2.06
C THR A 197 -27.92 -11.44 2.13
N VAL A 198 -27.04 -11.56 3.14
CA VAL A 198 -26.20 -12.75 3.34
C VAL A 198 -26.85 -13.70 4.32
N ILE A 199 -27.05 -14.95 3.93
CA ILE A 199 -27.75 -15.97 4.72
C ILE A 199 -26.94 -17.28 4.72
N GLU A 200 -26.70 -17.83 5.90
CA GLU A 200 -26.16 -19.18 6.06
C GLU A 200 -27.33 -20.17 6.21
N LYS A 201 -27.43 -21.17 5.33
CA LYS A 201 -28.50 -22.19 5.39
C LYS A 201 -28.05 -23.51 4.79
N ASN A 202 -28.25 -24.61 5.52
CA ASN A 202 -28.07 -25.99 5.02
C ASN A 202 -26.75 -26.22 4.27
N GLU A 203 -25.62 -25.83 4.84
CA GLU A 203 -24.30 -25.92 4.18
C GLU A 203 -24.16 -25.11 2.88
N HIS A 204 -24.96 -24.05 2.75
CA HIS A 204 -24.81 -23.03 1.71
C HIS A 204 -24.67 -21.64 2.32
N MET A 205 -23.80 -20.83 1.73
CA MET A 205 -23.76 -19.38 1.92
C MET A 205 -24.49 -18.73 0.76
N LEU A 206 -25.57 -18.01 1.07
CA LEU A 206 -26.44 -17.37 0.09
C LEU A 206 -26.26 -15.86 0.16
N PHE A 207 -26.15 -15.22 -1.00
CA PHE A 207 -26.14 -13.78 -1.19
C PHE A 207 -27.33 -13.45 -2.09
N ILE A 208 -28.34 -12.80 -1.51
CA ILE A 208 -29.64 -12.60 -2.16
C ILE A 208 -29.92 -11.12 -2.27
N HIS A 209 -30.26 -10.66 -3.46
CA HIS A 209 -30.87 -9.35 -3.67
C HIS A 209 -32.38 -9.52 -3.86
N LEU A 210 -33.14 -8.96 -2.92
CA LEU A 210 -34.59 -8.84 -2.98
C LEU A 210 -34.99 -7.48 -3.56
N SER A 211 -35.78 -7.48 -4.63
CA SER A 211 -36.44 -6.28 -5.10
C SER A 211 -37.92 -6.34 -4.76
N VAL A 212 -38.54 -5.18 -4.56
CA VAL A 212 -39.98 -5.07 -4.32
C VAL A 212 -40.61 -4.43 -5.54
N ASN A 213 -41.40 -5.21 -6.28
CA ASN A 213 -42.14 -4.71 -7.43
C ASN A 213 -43.63 -4.77 -7.13
N ASN A 214 -44.32 -3.63 -7.24
CA ASN A 214 -45.75 -3.50 -6.91
C ASN A 214 -46.14 -4.07 -5.52
N GLY A 215 -45.25 -3.92 -4.53
CA GLY A 215 -45.47 -4.41 -3.17
C GLY A 215 -45.21 -5.91 -2.95
N ILE A 216 -44.80 -6.65 -3.98
CA ILE A 216 -44.44 -8.07 -3.89
C ILE A 216 -42.91 -8.19 -3.89
N PRO A 217 -42.30 -8.73 -2.84
CA PRO A 217 -40.86 -9.00 -2.84
C PRO A 217 -40.54 -10.20 -3.73
N SER A 218 -39.56 -10.05 -4.62
CA SER A 218 -39.02 -11.14 -5.45
C SER A 218 -37.50 -11.16 -5.40
N ILE A 219 -36.94 -12.37 -5.48
CA ILE A 219 -35.49 -12.57 -5.56
C ILE A 219 -35.07 -12.22 -6.97
N THR A 220 -34.27 -11.17 -7.13
CA THR A 220 -33.78 -10.71 -8.44
C THR A 220 -32.42 -11.30 -8.77
N TYR A 221 -31.50 -11.32 -7.81
CA TYR A 221 -30.24 -12.05 -7.94
C TYR A 221 -30.08 -12.97 -6.74
N ALA A 222 -29.58 -14.17 -6.98
CA ALA A 222 -29.14 -15.07 -5.93
C ALA A 222 -27.79 -15.66 -6.31
N VAL A 223 -26.82 -15.55 -5.41
CA VAL A 223 -25.52 -16.20 -5.52
C VAL A 223 -25.39 -17.16 -4.35
N SER A 224 -25.06 -18.41 -4.62
CA SER A 224 -24.90 -19.43 -3.58
C SER A 224 -23.53 -20.09 -3.67
N ILE A 225 -22.91 -20.33 -2.53
CA ILE A 225 -21.68 -21.11 -2.41
C ILE A 225 -21.99 -22.33 -1.54
N ASP A 226 -21.75 -23.53 -2.06
CA ASP A 226 -21.99 -24.79 -1.36
C ASP A 226 -20.77 -25.26 -0.53
N SER A 227 -20.93 -26.41 0.12
CA SER A 227 -19.89 -27.04 0.94
C SER A 227 -18.65 -27.43 0.13
N ASP A 228 -18.81 -27.68 -1.17
CA ASP A 228 -17.74 -28.03 -2.11
C ASP A 228 -17.09 -26.77 -2.72
N LEU A 229 -17.46 -25.59 -2.22
CA LEU A 229 -16.99 -24.28 -2.64
C LEU A 229 -17.35 -23.93 -4.09
N PHE A 230 -18.40 -24.55 -4.66
CA PHE A 230 -18.93 -24.13 -5.95
C PHE A 230 -19.84 -22.91 -5.77
N LEU A 231 -19.42 -21.83 -6.42
CA LEU A 231 -20.21 -20.62 -6.55
C LEU A 231 -21.14 -20.74 -7.75
N ASN A 232 -22.43 -20.61 -7.47
CA ASN A 232 -23.53 -20.56 -8.42
C ASN A 232 -24.17 -19.18 -8.39
N ALA A 233 -24.70 -18.74 -9.52
CA ALA A 233 -25.51 -17.52 -9.58
C ALA A 233 -26.78 -17.76 -10.39
N SER A 234 -27.85 -17.09 -10.01
CA SER A 234 -29.09 -16.99 -10.76
C SER A 234 -29.58 -15.55 -10.82
N PHE A 235 -30.26 -15.23 -11.92
CA PHE A 235 -31.06 -14.02 -12.06
C PHE A 235 -32.51 -14.44 -12.13
N MET A 236 -33.32 -13.95 -11.19
CA MET A 236 -34.65 -14.44 -10.90
C MET A 236 -34.58 -15.96 -10.63
N GLU A 237 -35.15 -16.76 -11.52
CA GLU A 237 -35.19 -18.24 -11.42
C GLU A 237 -34.25 -18.92 -12.44
N GLN A 238 -33.51 -18.13 -13.23
CA GLN A 238 -32.66 -18.66 -14.29
C GLN A 238 -31.21 -18.70 -13.86
N ARG A 239 -30.59 -19.86 -13.99
CA ARG A 239 -29.17 -20.05 -13.69
C ARG A 239 -28.31 -19.28 -14.68
N ILE A 240 -27.35 -18.53 -14.16
CA ILE A 240 -26.36 -17.82 -14.96
C ILE A 240 -25.19 -18.77 -15.21
N LEU A 241 -24.88 -19.00 -16.49
CA LEU A 241 -23.80 -19.90 -16.91
C LEU A 241 -22.46 -19.17 -17.15
N LYS A 242 -22.50 -17.83 -17.25
CA LYS A 242 -21.32 -17.02 -17.48
C LYS A 242 -21.49 -15.61 -16.90
N CYS A 243 -20.47 -15.15 -16.21
CA CYS A 243 -20.40 -13.81 -15.62
C CYS A 243 -19.11 -13.15 -16.09
N LYS A 244 -19.19 -12.17 -17.01
CA LYS A 244 -18.03 -11.56 -17.71
C LYS A 244 -17.06 -12.62 -18.27
N GLN A 245 -15.98 -12.91 -17.55
CA GLN A 245 -14.90 -13.83 -17.91
C GLN A 245 -14.97 -15.17 -17.15
N PHE A 246 -15.80 -15.28 -16.13
CA PHE A 246 -15.91 -16.47 -15.29
C PHE A 246 -17.00 -17.40 -15.84
N PRO A 247 -16.69 -18.68 -16.10
CA PRO A 247 -17.72 -19.69 -16.27
C PRO A 247 -18.42 -19.91 -14.93
N LEU A 248 -19.73 -20.15 -14.94
CA LEU A 248 -20.49 -20.50 -13.74
C LEU A 248 -21.18 -21.86 -13.96
N PRO A 249 -21.16 -22.77 -12.97
CA PRO A 249 -20.53 -22.63 -11.65
C PRO A 249 -18.99 -22.62 -11.69
N ILE A 250 -18.38 -22.00 -10.68
CA ILE A 250 -16.91 -21.96 -10.50
C ILE A 250 -16.55 -22.36 -9.09
N THR A 251 -15.47 -23.12 -8.92
CA THR A 251 -14.87 -23.36 -7.61
C THR A 251 -14.15 -22.11 -7.15
N VAL A 252 -14.52 -21.60 -5.98
CA VAL A 252 -13.87 -20.44 -5.37
C VAL A 252 -12.96 -20.89 -4.23
N ASP A 253 -11.76 -20.33 -4.18
CA ASP A 253 -10.78 -20.56 -3.11
C ASP A 253 -10.32 -19.24 -2.47
N ASN A 254 -10.81 -18.11 -2.97
CA ASN A 254 -10.42 -16.77 -2.57
C ASN A 254 -11.64 -15.85 -2.43
N ILE A 255 -11.73 -15.14 -1.31
CA ILE A 255 -12.86 -14.27 -1.01
C ILE A 255 -12.95 -13.08 -1.96
N ASN A 256 -11.81 -12.63 -2.50
CA ASN A 256 -11.79 -11.55 -3.49
C ASN A 256 -12.51 -11.95 -4.79
N GLN A 257 -12.44 -13.23 -5.18
CA GLN A 257 -13.21 -13.73 -6.34
C GLN A 257 -14.71 -13.64 -6.08
N VAL A 258 -15.14 -13.97 -4.85
CA VAL A 258 -16.55 -13.84 -4.44
C VAL A 258 -16.96 -12.36 -4.50
N PHE A 259 -16.15 -11.45 -3.96
CA PHE A 259 -16.41 -10.01 -4.04
C PHE A 259 -16.51 -9.51 -5.48
N ASP A 260 -15.57 -9.87 -6.36
CA ASP A 260 -15.57 -9.44 -7.75
C ASP A 260 -16.85 -9.86 -8.50
N ILE A 261 -17.38 -11.06 -8.19
CA ILE A 261 -18.62 -11.58 -8.77
C ILE A 261 -19.83 -10.81 -8.22
N LEU A 262 -19.90 -10.60 -6.90
CA LEU A 262 -21.01 -9.86 -6.27
C LEU A 262 -21.04 -8.39 -6.76
N ASP A 263 -19.89 -7.73 -6.80
CA ASP A 263 -19.73 -6.35 -7.30
C ASP A 263 -20.21 -6.21 -8.74
N TYR A 264 -20.02 -7.24 -9.57
CA TYR A 264 -20.49 -7.23 -10.94
C TYR A 264 -22.02 -7.19 -11.03
N PHE A 265 -22.72 -8.04 -10.29
CA PHE A 265 -24.19 -8.06 -10.30
C PHE A 265 -24.78 -6.77 -9.69
N GLU A 266 -24.13 -6.20 -8.67
CA GLU A 266 -24.54 -4.92 -8.10
C GLU A 266 -24.42 -3.77 -9.11
N LYS A 267 -23.31 -3.70 -9.84
CA LYS A 267 -23.08 -2.69 -10.88
C LYS A 267 -23.98 -2.89 -12.11
N ASP A 268 -24.24 -4.13 -12.52
CA ASP A 268 -25.16 -4.40 -13.64
C ASP A 268 -26.59 -3.95 -13.30
N SER A 269 -27.00 -4.05 -12.03
CA SER A 269 -28.29 -3.54 -11.56
C SER A 269 -28.36 -2.00 -11.56
N SER A 270 -27.25 -1.28 -11.36
CA SER A 270 -27.25 0.20 -11.31
C SER A 270 -27.20 0.85 -12.69
N ASP A 271 -26.59 0.18 -13.67
CA ASP A 271 -26.36 0.73 -15.02
C ASP A 271 -27.57 0.63 -15.95
N GLY A 272 -28.68 0.01 -15.52
CA GLY A 272 -29.95 0.00 -16.23
C GLY A 272 -29.89 -0.70 -17.59
N LEU A 273 -30.12 -2.02 -17.59
CA LEU A 273 -30.28 -2.91 -18.76
C LEU A 273 -29.19 -2.79 -19.87
N SER A 274 -28.20 -3.69 -19.88
CA SER A 274 -27.81 -4.45 -21.10
C SER A 274 -26.59 -5.36 -20.90
N SER A 275 -26.69 -6.49 -20.20
CA SER A 275 -25.69 -7.56 -20.43
C SER A 275 -26.18 -9.02 -20.34
N PHE A 276 -27.39 -9.28 -19.84
CA PHE A 276 -27.96 -10.64 -19.77
C PHE A 276 -28.84 -11.06 -20.98
N VAL A 277 -28.65 -10.46 -22.16
CA VAL A 277 -29.37 -10.89 -23.40
C VAL A 277 -28.83 -12.19 -23.99
N ASN A 278 -27.76 -12.79 -23.44
CA ASN A 278 -27.28 -14.11 -23.85
C ASN A 278 -27.66 -15.24 -22.88
N ILE A 279 -28.85 -15.16 -22.29
CA ILE A 279 -29.48 -16.34 -21.71
C ILE A 279 -29.93 -17.23 -22.89
N LYS A 280 -29.19 -18.32 -23.14
CA LYS A 280 -29.77 -19.47 -23.81
C LYS A 280 -30.97 -19.91 -22.95
N LYS A 281 -32.17 -19.53 -23.39
CA LYS A 281 -33.42 -20.08 -22.88
C LYS A 281 -33.47 -21.55 -23.30
N GLU A 282 -32.96 -22.44 -22.47
CA GLU A 282 -33.39 -23.84 -22.52
C GLU A 282 -34.69 -23.93 -21.73
N TYR A 283 -35.80 -23.90 -22.46
CA TYR A 283 -37.10 -24.34 -21.97
C TYR A 283 -37.02 -25.87 -21.82
N TYR A 284 -37.20 -26.37 -20.60
CA TYR A 284 -37.67 -27.73 -20.34
C TYR A 284 -39.13 -27.69 -19.95
#